data_AF-A0AAI9STK1-F1
#
_entry.id   AF-A0AAI9STK1-F1
#
_cell.length_a   1.000
_cell.length_b   1.000
_cell.length_c   1.000
_cell.angle_alpha   90.00
_cell.angle_beta   90.00
_cell.angle_gamma   90.00
#
_symmetry.space_group_name_H-M   'P 1'
#
loop_
_entity.id
_entity.type
_entity.pdbx_description
1 polymer ?
#
loop_
_entity_poly.entity_id
_entity_poly.type
_entity_poly.pdbx_seq_one_letter_code
_entity_poly.pdbx_strand_id
1 'polypeptide(L)'
;MSLTPLEKAASGALASAVANTLVYPLDLSKVIIQTQVKKHHHHRKPHGGSGNGNGSGNGSSDSLSSPPQSELSDFEESILRSSPKDSKTGELKYKNTIDVLRKIYEKKGILGWYHGLFSTVIGTAAQNFSYFYWYSIVKKVYANLYKNIPNHKANTLTELFLGAVAAAISQCFTMPIGVITTQQQTDKHHKNLLQLIREILDQDGVCGLWRGLRVSLVLCINPSITYGSYERLKQILYGNKEFLGPLESFSLGVIAKSLATLVTQPLIVSKAMIQKKAKSKDKKKNNLEGGRKVEEEEEEEEEEDDIKFDHFTEALAHLWHTEKFRGLYKGIAPQLLKGVFVQGLLFMFKDQIDILFLFLLSLIKRKKLAISKH
;
A
#
# COMPACT_ATOMS: atom_id res chain seq x y z
N MET A 1 22.79 7.56 31.08
CA MET A 1 21.39 7.47 31.57
C MET A 1 20.65 6.62 30.55
N SER A 2 20.08 5.49 30.95
CA SER A 2 19.33 4.61 30.03
C SER A 2 17.87 5.07 29.95
N LEU A 3 17.29 5.01 28.75
CA LEU A 3 15.88 5.30 28.53
C LEU A 3 14.98 4.31 29.28
N THR A 4 13.89 4.79 29.86
CA THR A 4 12.84 3.94 30.43
C THR A 4 12.15 3.13 29.33
N PRO A 5 11.46 2.02 29.65
CA PRO A 5 10.75 1.22 28.64
C PRO A 5 9.75 2.02 27.80
N LEU A 6 9.05 2.98 28.40
CA LEU A 6 8.10 3.86 27.70
C LEU A 6 8.82 4.81 26.73
N GLU A 7 9.95 5.38 27.17
CA GLU A 7 10.76 6.28 26.33
C GLU A 7 11.41 5.54 25.16
N LYS A 8 11.87 4.29 25.37
CA LYS A 8 12.34 3.43 24.27
C LYS A 8 11.24 3.11 23.26
N ALA A 9 10.01 2.87 23.73
CA ALA A 9 8.87 2.63 22.85
C ALA A 9 8.51 3.89 22.04
N ALA A 10 8.51 5.06 22.68
CA ALA A 10 8.24 6.34 22.03
C ALA A 10 9.32 6.71 21.00
N SER A 11 10.60 6.55 21.35
CA SER A 11 11.74 6.76 20.45
C SER A 11 11.67 5.81 19.24
N GLY A 12 11.41 4.52 19.49
CA GLY A 12 11.25 3.53 18.42
C GLY A 12 10.09 3.85 17.47
N ALA A 13 8.96 4.33 17.99
CA ALA A 13 7.83 4.75 17.18
C ALA A 13 8.15 5.99 16.32
N LEU A 14 8.83 7.00 16.88
CA LEU A 14 9.28 8.18 16.15
C LEU A 14 10.30 7.83 15.06
N ALA A 15 11.28 6.97 15.38
CA ALA A 15 12.25 6.47 14.41
C ALA A 15 11.58 5.72 13.26
N SER A 16 10.60 4.86 13.58
CA SER A 16 9.82 4.16 12.57
C SER A 16 8.99 5.12 11.71
N ALA A 17 8.41 6.17 12.29
CA ALA A 17 7.63 7.15 11.53
C ALA A 17 8.50 7.94 10.55
N VAL A 18 9.68 8.39 10.98
CA VAL A 18 10.66 9.09 10.12
C VAL A 18 11.16 8.17 9.01
N ALA A 19 11.55 6.93 9.34
CA ALA A 19 12.01 5.96 8.35
C ALA A 19 10.92 5.63 7.31
N ASN A 20 9.68 5.40 7.75
CA ASN A 20 8.56 5.13 6.84
C ASN A 20 8.22 6.34 5.96
N THR A 21 8.37 7.56 6.50
CA THR A 21 8.17 8.79 5.71
C THR A 21 9.22 8.89 4.61
N LEU A 22 10.50 8.73 4.92
CA LEU A 22 11.59 8.81 3.93
C LEU A 22 11.49 7.74 2.84
N VAL A 23 10.99 6.55 3.18
CA VAL A 23 10.83 5.44 2.23
C VAL A 23 9.47 5.45 1.52
N TYR A 24 8.55 6.34 1.92
CA TYR A 24 7.20 6.40 1.36
C TYR A 24 7.15 6.51 -0.18
N PRO A 25 8.02 7.29 -0.86
CA PRO A 25 8.02 7.35 -2.33
C PRO A 25 8.23 5.98 -2.99
N LEU A 26 9.04 5.11 -2.38
CA LEU A 26 9.26 3.74 -2.86
C LEU A 26 8.05 2.85 -2.60
N ASP A 27 7.35 3.06 -1.48
CA ASP A 27 6.12 2.31 -1.16
C ASP A 27 4.99 2.65 -2.12
N LEU A 28 4.79 3.95 -2.36
CA LEU A 28 3.82 4.44 -3.34
C LEU A 28 4.12 3.86 -4.73
N SER A 29 5.38 3.93 -5.17
CA SER A 29 5.79 3.40 -6.47
C SER A 29 5.56 1.89 -6.59
N LYS A 30 5.87 1.14 -5.53
CA LYS A 30 5.60 -0.30 -5.46
C LYS A 30 4.11 -0.58 -5.63
N VAL A 31 3.25 0.10 -4.87
CA VAL A 31 1.79 -0.12 -4.92
C VAL A 31 1.23 0.21 -6.30
N ILE A 32 1.65 1.33 -6.90
CA ILE A 32 1.25 1.70 -8.27
C ILE A 32 1.67 0.62 -9.27
N ILE A 33 2.91 0.15 -9.19
CA ILE A 33 3.44 -0.88 -10.10
C ILE A 33 2.72 -2.21 -9.94
N GLN A 34 2.38 -2.62 -8.72
CA GLN A 34 1.71 -3.90 -8.43
C GLN A 34 0.23 -3.90 -8.85
N THR A 35 -0.39 -2.73 -8.96
CA THR A 35 -1.83 -2.59 -9.24
C THR A 35 -2.13 -2.32 -10.72
N GLN A 36 -1.16 -1.86 -11.53
CA GLN A 36 -1.36 -1.73 -12.99
C GLN A 36 -1.35 -3.09 -13.71
N VAL A 37 -2.22 -3.27 -14.71
CA VAL A 37 -2.39 -4.51 -15.48
C VAL A 37 -2.46 -4.21 -16.98
N LYS A 38 -1.89 -5.07 -17.84
CA LYS A 38 -2.08 -4.98 -19.30
C LYS A 38 -3.48 -5.42 -19.72
N LYS A 39 -4.14 -4.64 -20.59
CA LYS A 39 -5.43 -5.02 -21.21
C LYS A 39 -5.24 -6.04 -22.33
N HIS A 40 -6.12 -7.04 -22.40
CA HIS A 40 -6.16 -8.01 -23.50
C HIS A 40 -6.74 -7.31 -24.75
N HIS A 41 -6.06 -7.40 -25.90
CA HIS A 41 -6.63 -6.92 -27.16
C HIS A 41 -7.80 -7.82 -27.57
N HIS A 42 -9.01 -7.28 -27.61
CA HIS A 42 -10.04 -7.82 -28.49
C HIS A 42 -9.82 -7.21 -29.88
N HIS A 43 -9.46 -8.03 -30.86
CA HIS A 43 -9.58 -7.66 -32.27
C HIS A 43 -11.06 -7.36 -32.56
N ARG A 44 -11.48 -6.10 -32.45
CA ARG A 44 -12.67 -5.62 -33.15
C ARG A 44 -12.31 -5.57 -34.64
N LYS A 45 -12.91 -6.45 -35.45
CA LYS A 45 -12.89 -6.32 -36.91
C LYS A 45 -13.48 -4.95 -37.26
N PRO A 46 -12.90 -4.20 -38.21
CA PRO A 46 -13.51 -2.97 -38.68
C PRO A 46 -14.83 -3.31 -39.39
N HIS A 47 -15.96 -2.87 -38.84
CA HIS A 47 -17.18 -2.74 -39.62
C HIS A 47 -17.01 -1.53 -40.53
N GLY A 48 -16.95 -1.79 -41.82
CA GLY A 48 -16.97 -0.76 -42.84
C GLY A 48 -18.37 -0.20 -43.07
N GLY A 49 -18.43 1.05 -43.51
CA GLY A 49 -19.45 1.50 -44.45
C GLY A 49 -20.39 2.61 -43.98
N SER A 50 -20.32 3.72 -44.73
CA SER A 50 -21.34 4.77 -44.95
C SER A 50 -21.43 5.87 -43.87
N GLY A 51 -21.25 7.17 -44.13
CA GLY A 51 -21.45 7.97 -45.35
C GLY A 51 -22.64 8.93 -45.15
N ASN A 52 -22.47 10.21 -45.56
CA ASN A 52 -23.37 11.39 -45.42
C ASN A 52 -23.43 12.07 -44.03
N GLY A 53 -23.48 13.40 -43.89
CA GLY A 53 -23.60 14.50 -44.86
C GLY A 53 -23.72 15.86 -44.12
N ASN A 54 -23.41 16.93 -44.85
CA ASN A 54 -23.35 18.36 -44.50
C ASN A 54 -24.40 18.96 -43.53
N GLY A 55 -23.99 20.05 -42.86
CA GLY A 55 -24.91 21.10 -42.39
C GLY A 55 -24.25 22.25 -41.63
N SER A 56 -23.97 23.37 -42.31
CA SER A 56 -23.56 24.66 -41.73
C SER A 56 -24.67 25.31 -40.90
N GLY A 57 -24.32 26.04 -39.84
CA GLY A 57 -25.23 26.94 -39.12
C GLY A 57 -24.50 27.82 -38.10
N ASN A 58 -24.37 29.11 -38.43
CA ASN A 58 -23.75 30.17 -37.66
C ASN A 58 -24.76 30.74 -36.64
N GLY A 59 -24.34 31.11 -35.43
CA GLY A 59 -25.23 31.74 -34.44
C GLY A 59 -24.50 32.29 -33.23
N SER A 60 -24.27 33.59 -33.23
CA SER A 60 -23.69 34.38 -32.13
C SER A 60 -24.75 34.73 -31.08
N SER A 61 -24.39 34.68 -29.79
CA SER A 61 -25.02 35.52 -28.76
C SER A 61 -24.13 35.66 -27.53
N ASP A 62 -23.79 36.91 -27.21
CA ASP A 62 -23.17 37.39 -25.98
C ASP A 62 -24.12 37.24 -24.78
N SER A 63 -23.59 36.82 -23.62
CA SER A 63 -24.08 37.32 -22.32
C SER A 63 -23.07 37.11 -21.18
N LEU A 64 -22.50 38.24 -20.78
CA LEU A 64 -22.10 38.74 -19.46
C LEU A 64 -21.88 37.79 -18.25
N SER A 65 -20.78 38.09 -17.58
CA SER A 65 -20.08 37.47 -16.45
C SER A 65 -20.54 37.89 -15.05
N SER A 66 -20.24 37.05 -14.03
CA SER A 66 -19.85 37.36 -12.61
C SER A 66 -19.80 36.07 -11.75
N PRO A 67 -19.10 36.00 -10.58
CA PRO A 67 -17.74 36.42 -10.18
C PRO A 67 -16.85 35.20 -9.74
N PRO A 68 -15.54 35.36 -9.47
CA PRO A 68 -14.63 34.22 -9.27
C PRO A 68 -14.69 33.66 -7.84
N GLN A 69 -14.93 32.35 -7.70
CA GLN A 69 -14.71 31.63 -6.45
C GLN A 69 -13.60 30.58 -6.65
N SER A 70 -12.55 30.74 -5.84
CA SER A 70 -11.43 29.81 -5.59
C SER A 70 -10.58 29.35 -6.79
N GLU A 71 -9.65 30.21 -7.22
CA GLU A 71 -8.54 29.85 -8.13
C GLU A 71 -7.64 28.69 -7.63
N LEU A 72 -7.79 28.26 -6.37
CA LEU A 72 -7.09 27.09 -5.81
C LEU A 72 -7.71 25.74 -6.21
N SER A 73 -9.02 25.65 -6.49
CA SER A 73 -9.64 24.43 -7.01
C SER A 73 -9.49 24.31 -8.53
N ASP A 74 -9.60 25.44 -9.25
CA ASP A 74 -9.48 25.48 -10.71
C ASP A 74 -8.05 25.19 -11.21
N PHE A 75 -7.04 25.47 -10.37
CA PHE A 75 -5.66 25.07 -10.63
C PHE A 75 -5.43 23.55 -10.45
N GLU A 76 -6.15 22.90 -9.54
CA GLU A 76 -6.10 21.43 -9.37
C GLU A 76 -6.90 20.71 -10.48
N GLU A 77 -7.96 21.33 -11.00
CA GLU A 77 -8.85 20.77 -12.02
C GLU A 77 -8.31 20.93 -13.46
N SER A 78 -7.69 22.07 -13.79
CA SER A 78 -7.14 22.34 -15.13
C SER A 78 -5.84 21.60 -15.47
N ILE A 79 -5.05 21.20 -14.47
CA ILE A 79 -3.74 20.55 -14.69
C ILE A 79 -3.84 19.05 -14.96
N LEU A 80 -4.99 18.42 -14.66
CA LEU A 80 -5.22 16.99 -14.93
C LEU A 80 -5.85 16.71 -16.29
N ARG A 81 -6.42 17.72 -16.98
CA ARG A 81 -7.03 17.60 -18.32
C ARG A 81 -6.04 17.36 -19.48
N SER A 82 -4.74 17.50 -19.27
CA SER A 82 -3.75 17.21 -20.32
C SER A 82 -3.22 15.77 -20.24
N SER A 83 -3.96 14.86 -20.87
CA SER A 83 -3.51 13.50 -21.14
C SER A 83 -2.33 13.49 -22.13
N PRO A 84 -1.29 12.65 -21.96
CA PRO A 84 -0.27 12.48 -22.99
C PRO A 84 -0.87 11.67 -24.16
N LYS A 85 -0.71 12.22 -25.37
CA LYS A 85 -1.15 11.72 -26.69
C LYS A 85 -0.64 10.31 -27.12
N ASP A 86 -0.20 9.44 -26.21
CA ASP A 86 0.51 8.19 -26.54
C ASP A 86 -0.19 6.88 -26.14
N SER A 87 -1.48 6.89 -25.81
CA SER A 87 -2.23 5.65 -25.48
C SER A 87 -2.68 4.83 -26.70
N LYS A 88 -1.88 4.75 -27.77
CA LYS A 88 -2.17 3.89 -28.94
C LYS A 88 -1.59 2.47 -28.84
N THR A 89 -0.94 2.10 -27.73
CA THR A 89 -0.37 0.76 -27.56
C THR A 89 -0.76 0.17 -26.20
N GLY A 90 -1.05 -1.14 -26.15
CA GLY A 90 -1.34 -1.88 -24.90
C GLY A 90 -0.13 -2.01 -23.95
N GLU A 91 0.69 -0.97 -23.86
CA GLU A 91 1.85 -0.88 -22.99
C GLU A 91 1.46 -0.47 -21.57
N LEU A 92 2.28 -0.88 -20.60
CA LEU A 92 2.09 -0.51 -19.20
C LEU A 92 2.29 1.00 -19.02
N LYS A 93 1.38 1.64 -18.27
CA LYS A 93 1.45 3.07 -17.95
C LYS A 93 2.78 3.49 -17.30
N TYR A 94 3.33 2.61 -16.46
CA TYR A 94 4.61 2.81 -15.81
C TYR A 94 5.54 1.62 -16.04
N LYS A 95 6.76 1.87 -16.52
CA LYS A 95 7.73 0.81 -16.83
C LYS A 95 8.44 0.30 -15.58
N ASN A 96 8.91 1.21 -14.72
CA ASN A 96 9.74 0.92 -13.55
C ASN A 96 9.47 1.93 -12.41
N THR A 97 10.01 1.66 -11.22
CA THR A 97 9.93 2.57 -10.05
C THR A 97 10.40 3.99 -10.39
N ILE A 98 11.51 4.13 -11.12
CA ILE A 98 12.07 5.43 -11.52
C ILE A 98 11.11 6.16 -12.48
N ASP A 99 10.42 5.43 -13.36
CA ASP A 99 9.43 6.02 -14.28
C ASP A 99 8.21 6.53 -13.51
N VAL A 100 7.75 5.79 -12.48
CA VAL A 100 6.68 6.27 -11.58
C VAL A 100 7.10 7.56 -10.88
N LEU A 101 8.25 7.56 -10.21
CA LEU A 101 8.72 8.73 -9.45
C LEU A 101 8.94 9.94 -10.35
N ARG A 102 9.55 9.75 -11.53
CA ARG A 102 9.77 10.81 -12.52
C ARG A 102 8.44 11.42 -12.99
N LYS A 103 7.49 10.59 -13.42
CA LYS A 103 6.18 11.06 -13.90
C LYS A 103 5.35 11.74 -12.81
N ILE A 104 5.47 11.30 -11.56
CA ILE A 104 4.82 11.99 -10.43
C ILE A 104 5.49 13.34 -10.19
N TYR A 105 6.83 13.40 -10.20
CA TYR A 105 7.59 14.63 -9.99
C TYR A 105 7.30 15.68 -11.06
N GLU A 106 7.27 15.28 -12.34
CA GLU A 106 6.96 16.16 -13.46
C GLU A 106 5.54 16.77 -13.36
N LYS A 107 4.60 16.08 -12.72
CA LYS A 107 3.20 16.53 -12.60
C LYS A 107 2.87 17.26 -11.31
N LYS A 108 3.46 16.85 -10.18
CA LYS A 108 3.07 17.30 -8.82
C LYS A 108 4.25 17.76 -7.97
N GLY A 109 5.44 17.80 -8.55
CA GLY A 109 6.67 18.07 -7.84
C GLY A 109 6.96 17.05 -6.73
N ILE A 110 7.77 17.47 -5.77
CA ILE A 110 8.22 16.64 -4.64
C ILE A 110 7.07 16.24 -3.69
N LEU A 111 6.06 17.10 -3.54
CA LEU A 111 4.90 16.86 -2.67
C LEU A 111 4.04 15.69 -3.18
N GLY A 112 4.00 15.49 -4.50
CA GLY A 112 3.28 14.37 -5.11
C GLY A 112 3.76 12.99 -4.65
N TRP A 113 5.05 12.83 -4.32
CA TRP A 113 5.58 11.56 -3.81
C TRP A 113 5.02 11.17 -2.44
N TYR A 114 4.50 12.13 -1.68
CA TYR A 114 3.95 11.94 -0.34
C TYR A 114 2.42 11.93 -0.32
N HIS A 115 1.80 11.87 -1.50
CA HIS A 115 0.35 11.76 -1.60
C HIS A 115 -0.15 10.47 -0.92
N GLY A 116 -1.15 10.58 -0.04
CA GLY A 116 -1.70 9.47 0.72
C GLY A 116 -0.92 9.06 1.97
N LEU A 117 0.17 9.77 2.31
CA LEU A 117 1.01 9.46 3.48
C LEU A 117 0.19 9.44 4.77
N PHE A 118 -0.67 10.44 5.00
CA PHE A 118 -1.46 10.55 6.22
C PHE A 118 -2.38 9.33 6.44
N SER A 119 -3.11 8.91 5.40
CA SER A 119 -3.96 7.71 5.42
C SER A 119 -3.13 6.45 5.68
N THR A 120 -1.95 6.37 5.05
CA THR A 120 -1.03 5.24 5.25
C THR A 120 -0.49 5.18 6.67
N VAL A 121 -0.15 6.32 7.28
CA VAL A 121 0.34 6.41 8.66
C VAL A 121 -0.75 6.00 9.64
N ILE A 122 -1.98 6.53 9.50
CA ILE A 122 -3.12 6.13 10.33
C ILE A 122 -3.42 4.65 10.16
N GLY A 123 -3.45 4.17 8.90
CA GLY A 123 -3.71 2.77 8.61
C GLY A 123 -2.68 1.84 9.23
N THR A 124 -1.40 2.20 9.14
CA THR A 124 -0.28 1.46 9.74
C THR A 124 -0.36 1.48 11.27
N ALA A 125 -0.70 2.62 11.88
CA ALA A 125 -0.87 2.73 13.32
C ALA A 125 -2.00 1.82 13.83
N ALA A 126 -3.15 1.83 13.15
CA ALA A 126 -4.28 0.96 13.48
C ALA A 126 -3.94 -0.53 13.29
N GLN A 127 -3.23 -0.88 12.22
CA GLN A 127 -2.74 -2.24 11.97
C GLN A 127 -1.80 -2.72 13.08
N ASN A 128 -0.81 -1.89 13.45
CA ASN A 128 0.14 -2.22 14.51
C ASN A 128 -0.55 -2.36 15.87
N PHE A 129 -1.45 -1.44 16.20
CA PHE A 129 -2.24 -1.52 17.43
C PHE A 129 -3.03 -2.83 17.51
N SER A 130 -3.74 -3.17 16.43
CA SER A 130 -4.50 -4.42 16.34
C SER A 130 -3.60 -5.64 16.50
N TYR A 131 -2.43 -5.66 15.84
CA TYR A 131 -1.48 -6.76 15.96
C TYR A 131 -1.02 -6.95 17.41
N PHE A 132 -0.56 -5.89 18.09
CA PHE A 132 -0.07 -6.00 19.47
C PHE A 132 -1.19 -6.37 20.46
N TYR A 133 -2.41 -5.88 20.23
CA TYR A 133 -3.58 -6.25 21.01
C TYR A 133 -3.87 -7.75 20.90
N TRP A 134 -3.99 -8.27 19.68
CA TRP A 134 -4.25 -9.70 19.45
C TRP A 134 -3.07 -10.59 19.87
N TYR A 135 -1.83 -10.13 19.68
CA TYR A 135 -0.65 -10.82 20.16
C TYR A 135 -0.64 -10.96 21.68
N SER A 136 -1.02 -9.89 22.39
CA SER A 136 -1.17 -9.93 23.85
C SER A 136 -2.24 -10.93 24.27
N ILE A 137 -3.39 -10.98 23.60
CA ILE A 137 -4.45 -11.96 23.86
C ILE A 137 -3.95 -13.39 23.62
N VAL A 138 -3.37 -13.66 22.44
CA VAL A 138 -2.84 -14.97 22.07
C VAL A 138 -1.79 -15.44 23.07
N LYS A 139 -0.88 -14.56 23.49
CA LYS A 139 0.09 -14.86 24.57
C LYS A 139 -0.56 -15.15 25.90
N LYS A 140 -1.60 -14.40 26.28
CA LYS A 140 -2.32 -14.60 27.54
C LYS A 140 -3.05 -15.93 27.56
N VAL A 141 -3.68 -16.31 26.43
CA VAL A 141 -4.31 -17.62 26.24
C VAL A 141 -3.28 -18.73 26.34
N TYR A 142 -2.16 -18.61 25.61
CA TYR A 142 -1.06 -19.58 25.68
C TYR A 142 -0.52 -19.73 27.10
N ALA A 143 -0.20 -18.63 27.79
CA ALA A 143 0.29 -18.66 29.16
C ALA A 143 -0.71 -19.32 30.12
N ASN A 144 -2.02 -19.12 29.92
CA ASN A 144 -3.04 -19.74 30.76
C ASN A 144 -3.17 -21.25 30.51
N LEU A 145 -3.02 -21.70 29.26
CA LEU A 145 -3.05 -23.13 28.91
C LEU A 145 -1.87 -23.91 29.52
N TYR A 146 -0.70 -23.27 29.63
CA TYR A 146 0.52 -23.88 30.16
C TYR A 146 0.82 -23.49 31.61
N LYS A 147 -0.12 -22.85 32.31
CA LYS A 147 0.03 -22.34 33.68
C LYS A 147 0.42 -23.41 34.70
N ASN A 148 0.01 -24.66 34.45
CA ASN A 148 0.24 -25.79 35.34
C ASN A 148 1.59 -26.49 35.11
N ILE A 149 2.40 -26.04 34.12
CA ILE A 149 3.73 -26.60 33.86
C ILE A 149 4.78 -25.68 34.51
N PRO A 150 5.50 -26.14 35.56
CA PRO A 150 6.54 -25.33 36.18
C PRO A 150 7.67 -25.04 35.17
N ASN A 151 8.15 -23.79 35.15
CA ASN A 151 9.24 -23.31 34.28
C ASN A 151 9.02 -23.40 32.76
N HIS A 152 7.76 -23.48 32.27
CA HIS A 152 7.50 -23.47 30.83
C HIS A 152 7.83 -22.11 30.21
N LYS A 153 8.88 -22.05 29.38
CA LYS A 153 9.21 -20.89 28.54
C LYS A 153 8.95 -21.25 27.08
N ALA A 154 8.22 -20.40 26.37
CA ALA A 154 8.04 -20.57 24.93
C ALA A 154 9.42 -20.49 24.26
N ASN A 155 9.76 -21.52 23.47
CA ASN A 155 10.91 -21.44 22.59
C ASN A 155 10.63 -20.43 21.46
N THR A 156 11.69 -20.02 20.74
CA THR A 156 11.59 -19.05 19.65
C THR A 156 10.56 -19.45 18.58
N LEU A 157 10.47 -20.75 18.28
CA LEU A 157 9.52 -21.30 17.32
C LEU A 157 8.06 -21.07 17.75
N THR A 158 7.75 -21.35 19.02
CA THR A 158 6.42 -21.13 19.57
C THR A 158 6.09 -19.65 19.60
N GLU A 159 7.03 -18.78 19.98
CA GLU A 159 6.86 -17.32 19.95
C GLU A 159 6.53 -16.80 18.54
N LEU A 160 7.23 -17.31 17.51
CA LEU A 160 6.97 -16.98 16.12
C LEU A 160 5.59 -17.48 15.65
N PHE A 161 5.21 -18.69 16.05
CA PHE A 161 3.90 -19.25 15.71
C PHE A 161 2.75 -18.46 16.36
N LEU A 162 2.88 -18.12 17.65
CA LEU A 162 1.92 -17.26 18.35
C LEU A 162 1.83 -15.88 17.68
N GLY A 163 2.96 -15.33 17.22
CA GLY A 163 3.00 -14.11 16.41
C GLY A 163 2.23 -14.24 15.09
N ALA A 164 2.40 -15.36 14.37
CA ALA A 164 1.69 -15.61 13.11
C ALA A 164 0.18 -15.78 13.32
N VAL A 165 -0.24 -16.49 14.37
CA VAL A 165 -1.67 -16.62 14.74
C VAL A 165 -2.27 -15.26 15.09
N ALA A 166 -1.56 -14.47 15.91
CA ALA A 166 -1.99 -13.12 16.24
C ALA A 166 -2.12 -12.22 15.01
N ALA A 167 -1.18 -12.31 14.07
CA ALA A 167 -1.23 -11.59 12.81
C ALA A 167 -2.44 -12.01 11.96
N ALA A 168 -2.74 -13.30 11.88
CA ALA A 168 -3.91 -13.80 11.15
C ALA A 168 -5.23 -13.28 11.74
N ILE A 169 -5.37 -13.32 13.07
CA ILE A 169 -6.56 -12.77 13.76
C ILE A 169 -6.64 -11.26 13.55
N SER A 170 -5.54 -10.53 13.73
CA SER A 170 -5.48 -9.08 13.51
C SER A 170 -5.86 -8.71 12.08
N GLN A 171 -5.47 -9.53 11.09
CA GLN A 171 -5.81 -9.31 9.69
C GLN A 171 -7.32 -9.33 9.43
N CYS A 172 -8.09 -10.13 10.17
CA CYS A 172 -9.54 -10.15 10.09
C CYS A 172 -10.18 -8.81 10.48
N PHE A 173 -9.56 -8.04 11.39
CA PHE A 173 -10.07 -6.75 11.83
C PHE A 173 -9.47 -5.57 11.06
N THR A 174 -8.27 -5.75 10.51
CA THR A 174 -7.51 -4.67 9.84
C THR A 174 -7.63 -4.68 8.32
N MET A 175 -8.25 -5.72 7.74
CA MET A 175 -8.49 -5.79 6.29
C MET A 175 -9.22 -4.55 5.74
N PRO A 176 -10.32 -4.07 6.36
CA PRO A 176 -11.03 -2.88 5.87
C PRO A 176 -10.12 -1.67 5.71
N ILE A 177 -9.29 -1.43 6.71
CA ILE A 177 -8.34 -0.31 6.73
C ILE A 177 -7.32 -0.48 5.59
N GLY A 178 -6.78 -1.69 5.42
CA GLY A 178 -5.84 -1.99 4.33
C GLY A 178 -6.43 -1.76 2.94
N VAL A 179 -7.67 -2.20 2.71
CA VAL A 179 -8.38 -1.98 1.44
C VAL A 179 -8.58 -0.49 1.17
N ILE A 180 -9.02 0.28 2.17
CA ILE A 180 -9.23 1.73 2.05
C ILE A 180 -7.92 2.44 1.72
N THR A 181 -6.84 2.14 2.43
CA THR A 181 -5.52 2.75 2.19
C THR A 181 -5.00 2.42 0.78
N THR A 182 -5.11 1.15 0.34
CA THR A 182 -4.67 0.75 -1.01
C THR A 182 -5.49 1.44 -2.09
N GLN A 183 -6.82 1.49 -1.95
CA GLN A 183 -7.67 2.19 -2.91
C GLN A 183 -7.33 3.67 -2.96
N GLN A 184 -7.11 4.34 -1.82
CA GLN A 184 -6.72 5.75 -1.77
C GLN A 184 -5.36 6.01 -2.43
N GLN A 185 -4.36 5.14 -2.24
CA GLN A 185 -3.06 5.26 -2.91
C GLN A 185 -3.14 5.10 -4.43
N THR A 186 -4.17 4.41 -4.93
CA THR A 186 -4.41 4.19 -6.36
C THR A 186 -5.49 5.09 -6.96
N ASP A 187 -6.14 5.93 -6.16
CA ASP A 187 -7.27 6.75 -6.61
C ASP A 187 -6.78 7.94 -7.45
N LYS A 188 -7.37 8.11 -8.63
CA LYS A 188 -7.05 9.22 -9.54
C LYS A 188 -7.67 10.53 -9.04
N HIS A 189 -8.83 10.47 -8.38
CA HIS A 189 -9.64 11.64 -8.02
C HIS A 189 -9.43 12.16 -6.59
N HIS A 190 -8.45 11.61 -5.85
CA HIS A 190 -8.03 12.13 -4.54
C HIS A 190 -9.18 12.25 -3.54
N LYS A 191 -10.15 11.32 -3.61
CA LYS A 191 -11.37 11.40 -2.80
C LYS A 191 -11.06 11.35 -1.31
N ASN A 192 -11.89 12.03 -0.54
CA ASN A 192 -11.83 11.96 0.91
C ASN A 192 -12.12 10.54 1.40
N LEU A 193 -11.49 10.13 2.51
CA LEU A 193 -11.60 8.77 3.05
C LEU A 193 -13.05 8.33 3.30
N LEU A 194 -13.92 9.24 3.76
CA LEU A 194 -15.36 8.97 3.95
C LEU A 194 -16.11 8.75 2.64
N GLN A 195 -15.77 9.51 1.59
CA GLN A 195 -16.37 9.33 0.26
C GLN A 195 -15.96 7.98 -0.32
N LEU A 196 -14.69 7.60 -0.15
CA LEU A 196 -14.18 6.30 -0.59
C LEU A 196 -14.86 5.14 0.13
N ILE A 197 -15.07 5.24 1.46
CA ILE A 197 -15.80 4.22 2.22
C ILE A 197 -17.24 4.07 1.71
N ARG A 198 -17.96 5.19 1.53
CA ARG A 198 -19.33 5.14 1.00
C ARG A 198 -19.38 4.49 -0.38
N GLU A 199 -18.45 4.86 -1.26
CA GLU A 199 -18.36 4.28 -2.61
C GLU A 199 -18.13 2.76 -2.57
N ILE A 200 -17.24 2.27 -1.69
CA ILE A 200 -17.01 0.83 -1.51
C ILE A 200 -18.27 0.12 -1.02
N LEU A 201 -18.96 0.71 -0.04
CA LEU A 201 -20.19 0.13 0.53
C LEU A 201 -21.33 0.10 -0.49
N ASP A 202 -21.46 1.14 -1.32
CA ASP A 202 -22.49 1.21 -2.36
C ASP A 202 -22.21 0.25 -3.52
N GLN A 203 -20.93 0.01 -3.88
CA GLN A 203 -20.54 -0.81 -5.03
C GLN A 203 -20.34 -2.30 -4.70
N ASP A 204 -19.61 -2.59 -3.63
CA ASP A 204 -19.16 -3.95 -3.28
C ASP A 204 -19.81 -4.46 -1.97
N GLY A 205 -20.63 -3.63 -1.31
CA GLY A 205 -21.20 -3.93 -0.01
C GLY A 205 -20.16 -4.03 1.10
N VAL A 206 -20.61 -4.49 2.28
CA VAL A 206 -19.73 -4.66 3.45
C VAL A 206 -18.61 -5.67 3.19
N CYS A 207 -18.86 -6.71 2.39
CA CYS A 207 -17.86 -7.72 2.06
C CYS A 207 -16.69 -7.16 1.21
N GLY A 208 -16.91 -6.06 0.46
CA GLY A 208 -15.86 -5.39 -0.30
C GLY A 208 -14.68 -4.91 0.56
N LEU A 209 -14.94 -4.56 1.83
CA LEU A 209 -13.90 -4.16 2.78
C LEU A 209 -12.98 -5.32 3.20
N TRP A 210 -13.40 -6.58 3.03
CA TRP A 210 -12.59 -7.76 3.31
C TRP A 210 -11.94 -8.37 2.07
N ARG A 211 -11.96 -7.66 0.95
CA ARG A 211 -11.41 -8.13 -0.31
C ARG A 211 -9.90 -8.37 -0.19
N GLY A 212 -9.48 -9.57 -0.58
CA GLY A 212 -8.10 -10.05 -0.42
C GLY A 212 -7.80 -10.75 0.92
N LEU A 213 -8.79 -10.94 1.82
CA LEU A 213 -8.57 -11.64 3.10
C LEU A 213 -8.02 -13.05 2.92
N ARG A 214 -8.59 -13.85 2.02
CA ARG A 214 -8.11 -15.21 1.74
C ARG A 214 -6.62 -15.23 1.37
N VAL A 215 -6.21 -14.33 0.49
CA VAL A 215 -4.80 -14.19 0.08
C VAL A 215 -3.94 -13.76 1.25
N SER A 216 -4.43 -12.82 2.06
CA SER A 216 -3.69 -12.32 3.21
C SER A 216 -3.48 -13.38 4.29
N LEU A 217 -4.44 -14.28 4.51
CA LEU A 217 -4.31 -15.40 5.43
C LEU A 217 -3.29 -16.42 4.93
N VAL A 218 -3.27 -16.71 3.62
CA VAL A 218 -2.21 -17.55 3.04
C VAL A 218 -0.84 -16.88 3.20
N LEU A 219 -0.76 -15.55 3.02
CA LEU A 219 0.47 -14.78 3.21
C LEU A 219 0.98 -14.77 4.66
N CYS A 220 0.17 -15.15 5.66
CA CYS A 220 0.64 -15.35 7.04
C CYS A 220 1.68 -16.48 7.18
N ILE A 221 1.88 -17.31 6.15
CA ILE A 221 2.96 -18.30 6.11
C ILE A 221 4.34 -17.67 5.83
N ASN A 222 4.40 -16.43 5.34
CA ASN A 222 5.66 -15.76 4.95
C ASN A 222 6.72 -15.73 6.09
N PRO A 223 6.37 -15.42 7.36
CA PRO A 223 7.31 -15.51 8.47
C PRO A 223 7.84 -16.94 8.68
N SER A 224 7.00 -17.96 8.54
CA SER A 224 7.40 -19.37 8.66
C SER A 224 8.39 -19.78 7.57
N ILE A 225 8.16 -19.36 6.31
CA ILE A 225 9.10 -19.58 5.20
C ILE A 225 10.41 -18.85 5.47
N THR A 226 10.34 -17.60 5.94
CA THR A 226 11.52 -16.80 6.25
C THR A 226 12.37 -17.47 7.33
N TYR A 227 11.76 -17.88 8.43
CA TYR A 227 12.47 -18.53 9.53
C TYR A 227 13.02 -19.91 9.13
N GLY A 228 12.21 -20.74 8.47
CA GLY A 228 12.67 -22.04 7.97
C GLY A 228 13.86 -21.90 7.00
N SER A 229 13.81 -20.89 6.13
CA SER A 229 14.93 -20.56 5.23
C SER A 229 16.16 -20.09 6.00
N TYR A 230 15.98 -19.24 7.02
CA TYR A 230 17.06 -18.75 7.86
C TYR A 230 17.80 -19.88 8.57
N GLU A 231 17.07 -20.80 9.22
CA GLU A 231 17.68 -21.93 9.93
C GLU A 231 18.41 -22.88 8.98
N ARG A 232 17.83 -23.19 7.81
CA ARG A 232 18.48 -24.05 6.82
C ARG A 232 19.74 -23.41 6.24
N LEU A 233 19.69 -22.12 5.91
CA LEU A 233 20.86 -21.41 5.42
C LEU A 233 21.93 -21.27 6.52
N LYS A 234 21.53 -21.08 7.79
CA LYS A 234 22.46 -21.07 8.94
C LYS A 234 23.22 -22.39 9.03
N GLN A 235 22.50 -23.51 8.98
CA GLN A 235 23.07 -24.85 9.06
C GLN A 235 24.02 -25.14 7.89
N ILE A 236 23.65 -24.76 6.66
CA ILE A 236 24.47 -25.01 5.47
C ILE A 236 25.75 -24.16 5.47
N LEU A 237 25.65 -22.87 5.80
CA LEU A 237 26.76 -21.92 5.65
C LEU A 237 27.69 -21.87 6.88
N TYR A 238 27.13 -22.10 8.08
CA TYR A 238 27.84 -21.92 9.35
C TYR A 238 27.81 -23.16 10.25
N GLY A 239 27.24 -24.28 9.80
CA GLY A 239 27.17 -25.52 10.56
C GLY A 239 26.45 -25.35 11.91
N ASN A 240 27.09 -25.82 12.98
CA ASN A 240 26.56 -25.79 14.35
C ASN A 240 26.93 -24.52 15.14
N LYS A 241 27.32 -23.43 14.46
CA LYS A 241 27.63 -22.17 15.14
C LYS A 241 26.37 -21.63 15.83
N GLU A 242 26.33 -21.67 17.17
CA GLU A 242 25.17 -21.22 17.94
C GLU A 242 24.87 -19.72 17.72
N PHE A 243 25.92 -18.90 17.71
CA PHE A 243 25.82 -17.44 17.60
C PHE A 243 26.53 -16.93 16.34
N LEU A 244 25.76 -16.27 15.48
CA LEU A 244 26.28 -15.55 14.32
C LEU A 244 26.63 -14.11 14.71
N GLY A 245 27.67 -13.56 14.09
CA GLY A 245 27.97 -12.13 14.22
C GLY A 245 26.82 -11.26 13.70
N PRO A 246 26.78 -9.96 14.05
CA PRO A 246 25.70 -9.06 13.60
C PRO A 246 25.54 -9.00 12.07
N LEU A 247 26.66 -8.91 11.34
CA LEU A 247 26.64 -8.84 9.87
C LEU A 247 26.26 -10.18 9.22
N GLU A 248 26.71 -11.29 9.80
CA GLU A 248 26.33 -12.65 9.36
C GLU A 248 24.82 -12.87 9.55
N SER A 249 24.30 -12.55 10.75
CA SER A 249 22.87 -12.64 11.07
C SER A 249 22.01 -11.75 10.17
N PHE A 250 22.46 -10.53 9.91
CA PHE A 250 21.79 -9.60 9.02
C PHE A 250 21.75 -10.14 7.58
N SER A 251 22.90 -10.53 7.02
CA SER A 251 22.99 -11.01 5.64
C SER A 251 22.15 -12.27 5.44
N LEU A 252 22.22 -13.19 6.40
CA LEU A 252 21.42 -14.41 6.40
C LEU A 252 19.93 -14.11 6.49
N GLY A 253 19.54 -13.16 7.33
CA GLY A 253 18.16 -12.66 7.44
C GLY A 253 17.64 -12.05 6.14
N VAL A 254 18.48 -11.25 5.46
CA VAL A 254 18.14 -10.64 4.16
C VAL A 254 17.94 -11.71 3.09
N ILE A 255 18.82 -12.72 3.00
CA ILE A 255 18.69 -13.80 2.03
C ILE A 255 17.43 -14.62 2.31
N ALA A 256 17.20 -15.00 3.57
CA ALA A 256 16.03 -15.77 3.98
C ALA A 256 14.73 -15.01 3.69
N LYS A 257 14.68 -13.71 3.97
CA LYS A 257 13.52 -12.86 3.66
C LYS A 257 13.31 -12.69 2.17
N SER A 258 14.38 -12.58 1.40
CA SER A 258 14.32 -12.49 -0.07
C SER A 258 13.76 -13.78 -0.68
N LEU A 259 14.19 -14.95 -0.20
CA LEU A 259 13.68 -16.24 -0.64
C LEU A 259 12.18 -16.38 -0.32
N ALA A 260 11.77 -16.04 0.90
CA ALA A 260 10.36 -16.05 1.28
C ALA A 260 9.53 -15.08 0.41
N THR A 261 10.08 -13.91 0.08
CA THR A 261 9.44 -12.93 -0.79
C THR A 261 9.32 -13.46 -2.21
N LEU A 262 10.35 -14.10 -2.77
CA LEU A 262 10.29 -14.72 -4.10
C LEU A 262 9.18 -15.78 -4.21
N VAL A 263 9.03 -16.62 -3.19
CA VAL A 263 7.98 -17.65 -3.15
C VAL A 263 6.59 -17.02 -3.03
N THR A 264 6.46 -15.96 -2.25
CA THR A 264 5.15 -15.34 -1.96
C THR A 264 4.76 -14.20 -2.90
N GLN A 265 5.68 -13.73 -3.75
CA GLN A 265 5.48 -12.58 -4.63
C GLN A 265 4.22 -12.69 -5.52
N PRO A 266 3.92 -13.84 -6.16
CA PRO A 266 2.71 -13.97 -6.97
C PRO A 266 1.44 -13.66 -6.17
N LEU A 267 1.36 -14.13 -4.92
CA LEU A 267 0.23 -13.87 -4.03
C LEU A 267 0.20 -12.40 -3.56
N ILE A 268 1.35 -11.77 -3.36
CA ILE A 268 1.43 -10.34 -3.02
C ILE A 268 0.88 -9.48 -4.16
N VAL A 269 1.28 -9.76 -5.40
CA VAL A 269 0.79 -9.05 -6.60
C VAL A 269 -0.71 -9.27 -6.77
N SER A 270 -1.15 -10.52 -6.66
CA SER A 270 -2.58 -10.87 -6.74
C SER A 270 -3.41 -10.16 -5.66
N LYS A 271 -2.93 -10.10 -4.41
CA LYS A 271 -3.58 -9.33 -3.34
C LYS A 271 -3.71 -7.85 -3.70
N ALA A 272 -2.65 -7.22 -4.20
CA ALA A 272 -2.69 -5.81 -4.57
C ALA A 272 -3.69 -5.54 -5.71
N MET A 273 -3.69 -6.40 -6.74
CA MET A 273 -4.64 -6.32 -7.87
C MET A 273 -6.09 -6.46 -7.40
N ILE A 274 -6.35 -7.42 -6.52
CA ILE A 274 -7.67 -7.64 -5.93
C ILE A 274 -8.07 -6.49 -5.02
N GLN A 275 -7.14 -5.79 -4.38
CA GLN A 275 -7.46 -4.65 -3.52
C GLN A 275 -7.66 -3.34 -4.28
N LYS A 276 -7.16 -3.23 -5.52
CA LYS A 276 -7.33 -2.06 -6.39
C LYS A 276 -8.80 -1.80 -6.73
N LYS A 277 -9.21 -0.52 -6.68
CA LYS A 277 -10.53 -0.05 -7.08
C LYS A 277 -10.96 -0.60 -8.45
N ALA A 278 -12.22 -1.02 -8.56
CA ALA A 278 -12.88 -1.34 -9.83
C ALA A 278 -14.04 -0.36 -10.01
N LYS A 279 -14.14 0.32 -11.15
CA LYS A 279 -15.37 1.05 -11.52
C LYS A 279 -16.33 0.04 -12.15
N SER A 280 -17.52 -0.15 -11.56
CA SER A 280 -18.59 -0.92 -12.21
C SER A 280 -19.31 -0.06 -13.26
N LYS A 281 -19.62 -0.65 -14.43
CA LYS A 281 -20.36 -0.01 -15.54
C LYS A 281 -21.83 0.30 -15.24
N ASP A 282 -22.34 -0.02 -14.05
CA ASP A 282 -23.79 -0.08 -13.82
C ASP A 282 -24.52 1.25 -13.60
N LYS A 283 -23.84 2.40 -13.57
CA LYS A 283 -24.54 3.70 -13.43
C LYS A 283 -25.10 4.29 -14.72
N LYS A 284 -24.84 3.71 -15.91
CA LYS A 284 -25.34 4.28 -17.19
C LYS A 284 -26.68 3.72 -17.67
N LYS A 285 -27.31 2.75 -16.96
CA LYS A 285 -28.53 2.06 -17.45
C LYS A 285 -29.87 2.52 -16.85
N ASN A 286 -29.88 3.35 -15.80
CA ASN A 286 -31.13 3.74 -15.12
C ASN A 286 -31.62 5.19 -15.37
N ASN A 287 -30.94 5.98 -16.21
CA ASN A 287 -31.38 7.36 -16.53
C ASN A 287 -31.93 7.51 -17.96
N LEU A 288 -32.46 6.44 -18.56
CA LEU A 288 -33.10 6.50 -19.89
C LEU A 288 -34.63 6.36 -19.84
N GLU A 289 -35.28 6.91 -18.81
CA GLU A 289 -36.71 7.23 -18.87
C GLU A 289 -36.95 8.65 -18.33
N GLY A 290 -37.22 9.56 -19.27
CA GLY A 290 -37.95 10.80 -19.00
C GLY A 290 -37.11 12.05 -18.71
N GLY A 291 -36.93 12.88 -19.74
CA GLY A 291 -36.76 14.33 -19.54
C GLY A 291 -35.54 14.95 -20.20
N ARG A 292 -35.81 15.77 -21.23
CA ARG A 292 -35.03 16.90 -21.77
C ARG A 292 -33.50 16.78 -21.69
N LYS A 293 -32.90 16.42 -22.84
CA LYS A 293 -31.46 16.51 -23.08
C LYS A 293 -31.00 17.96 -22.88
N VAL A 294 -30.31 18.21 -21.77
CA VAL A 294 -29.33 19.29 -21.68
C VAL A 294 -28.06 18.67 -22.25
N GLU A 295 -27.62 19.17 -23.40
CA GLU A 295 -26.30 18.83 -23.96
C GLU A 295 -25.26 19.60 -23.14
N GLU A 296 -24.98 19.10 -21.94
CA GLU A 296 -23.70 19.35 -21.30
C GLU A 296 -22.69 18.49 -22.08
N GLU A 297 -21.80 19.16 -22.82
CA GLU A 297 -20.57 18.56 -23.35
C GLU A 297 -19.65 18.19 -22.17
N GLU A 298 -20.06 17.18 -21.38
CA GLU A 298 -19.12 16.40 -20.61
C GLU A 298 -18.27 15.66 -21.63
N GLU A 299 -17.02 16.11 -21.82
CA GLU A 299 -15.98 15.32 -22.47
C GLU A 299 -15.98 13.94 -21.80
N GLU A 300 -16.63 12.95 -22.43
CA GLU A 300 -16.54 11.56 -22.03
C GLU A 300 -15.07 11.16 -22.19
N GLU A 301 -14.26 11.40 -21.16
CA GLU A 301 -12.98 10.74 -21.01
C GLU A 301 -13.28 9.24 -21.21
N GLU A 302 -12.60 8.58 -22.14
CA GLU A 302 -12.61 7.12 -22.24
C GLU A 302 -12.05 6.57 -20.93
N GLU A 303 -12.89 6.48 -19.90
CA GLU A 303 -12.51 6.02 -18.58
C GLU A 303 -12.05 4.57 -18.74
N GLU A 304 -10.75 4.36 -18.56
CA GLU A 304 -10.16 3.03 -18.66
C GLU A 304 -10.94 2.04 -17.78
N ASP A 305 -11.66 1.11 -18.41
CA ASP A 305 -12.26 -0.05 -17.74
C ASP A 305 -11.17 -0.78 -16.93
N ASP A 306 -11.17 -0.59 -15.61
CA ASP A 306 -10.28 -1.27 -14.68
C ASP A 306 -10.79 -2.71 -14.46
N ILE A 307 -9.95 -3.70 -14.74
CA ILE A 307 -10.32 -5.12 -14.63
C ILE A 307 -10.47 -5.49 -13.14
N LYS A 308 -11.66 -5.95 -12.75
CA LYS A 308 -11.95 -6.48 -11.41
C LYS A 308 -11.62 -7.96 -11.35
N PHE A 309 -11.06 -8.40 -10.21
CA PHE A 309 -10.83 -9.81 -9.90
C PHE A 309 -11.49 -10.15 -8.57
N ASP A 310 -12.29 -11.21 -8.55
CA ASP A 310 -12.94 -11.69 -7.32
C ASP A 310 -12.11 -12.77 -6.61
N HIS A 311 -11.26 -13.49 -7.37
CA HIS A 311 -10.36 -14.51 -6.83
C HIS A 311 -8.90 -14.30 -7.22
N PHE A 312 -8.01 -14.72 -6.32
CA PHE A 312 -6.57 -14.62 -6.53
C PHE A 312 -6.08 -15.54 -7.64
N THR A 313 -6.74 -16.67 -7.82
CA THR A 313 -6.49 -17.60 -8.93
C THR A 313 -6.81 -16.97 -10.28
N GLU A 314 -7.90 -16.20 -10.37
CA GLU A 314 -8.27 -15.46 -11.57
C GLU A 314 -7.26 -14.35 -11.89
N ALA A 315 -6.89 -13.55 -10.88
CA ALA A 315 -5.85 -12.53 -11.03
C ALA A 315 -4.50 -13.12 -11.46
N LEU A 316 -4.11 -14.27 -10.88
CA LEU A 316 -2.88 -14.98 -11.25
C LEU A 316 -2.95 -15.56 -12.67
N ALA A 317 -4.08 -16.18 -13.04
CA ALA A 317 -4.28 -16.73 -14.37
C ALA A 317 -4.24 -15.61 -15.42
N HIS A 318 -4.93 -14.50 -15.17
CA HIS A 318 -4.89 -13.33 -16.03
C HIS A 318 -3.46 -12.82 -16.23
N LEU A 319 -2.71 -12.66 -15.14
CA LEU A 319 -1.33 -12.18 -15.16
C LEU A 319 -0.39 -13.13 -15.91
N TRP A 320 -0.60 -14.44 -15.78
CA TRP A 320 0.12 -15.46 -16.53
C TRP A 320 -0.15 -15.36 -18.04
N HIS A 321 -1.41 -15.14 -18.43
CA HIS A 321 -1.78 -15.04 -19.84
C HIS A 321 -1.39 -13.70 -20.49
N THR A 322 -1.44 -12.58 -19.76
CA THR A 322 -1.16 -11.24 -20.32
C THR A 322 0.30 -10.80 -20.18
N GLU A 323 0.91 -11.02 -19.02
CA GLU A 323 2.26 -10.53 -18.67
C GLU A 323 3.28 -11.66 -18.44
N LYS A 324 2.83 -12.93 -18.44
CA LYS A 324 3.65 -14.12 -18.20
C LYS A 324 4.42 -14.02 -16.86
N PHE A 325 5.62 -14.55 -16.82
CA PHE A 325 6.48 -14.54 -15.64
C PHE A 325 6.78 -13.14 -15.11
N ARG A 326 6.92 -12.14 -15.99
CA ARG A 326 7.21 -10.75 -15.57
C ARG A 326 6.05 -10.13 -14.79
N GLY A 327 4.81 -10.51 -15.10
CA GLY A 327 3.64 -10.07 -14.35
C GLY A 327 3.67 -10.57 -12.91
N LEU A 328 3.87 -11.89 -12.71
CA LEU A 328 3.86 -12.53 -11.38
C LEU A 328 4.89 -11.93 -10.40
N TYR A 329 5.99 -11.40 -10.93
CA TYR A 329 7.09 -10.83 -10.15
C TYR A 329 7.17 -9.30 -10.22
N LYS A 330 6.10 -8.66 -10.65
CA LYS A 330 6.02 -7.21 -10.77
C LYS A 330 6.21 -6.52 -9.42
N GLY A 331 7.03 -5.48 -9.40
CA GLY A 331 7.35 -4.73 -8.18
C GLY A 331 8.25 -5.47 -7.19
N ILE A 332 8.89 -6.59 -7.56
CA ILE A 332 9.81 -7.30 -6.65
C ILE A 332 11.04 -6.47 -6.29
N ALA A 333 11.61 -5.73 -7.25
CA ALA A 333 12.78 -4.88 -7.01
C ALA A 333 12.54 -3.81 -5.92
N PRO A 334 11.50 -2.95 -6.01
CA PRO A 334 11.22 -2.01 -4.93
C PRO A 334 10.81 -2.70 -3.63
N GLN A 335 10.19 -3.89 -3.68
CA GLN A 335 9.83 -4.66 -2.50
C GLN A 335 11.07 -5.16 -1.71
N LEU A 336 12.08 -5.68 -2.40
CA LEU A 336 13.32 -6.15 -1.77
C LEU A 336 14.16 -4.98 -1.27
N LEU A 337 14.29 -3.92 -2.06
CA LEU A 337 15.03 -2.72 -1.68
C LEU A 337 14.40 -2.04 -0.45
N LYS A 338 13.07 -1.88 -0.43
CA LYS A 338 12.34 -1.30 0.71
C LYS A 338 12.70 -2.00 2.01
N GLY A 339 12.73 -3.33 2.05
CA GLY A 339 13.02 -4.08 3.27
C GLY A 339 14.40 -3.75 3.85
N VAL A 340 15.42 -3.72 2.99
CA VAL A 340 16.80 -3.41 3.39
C VAL A 340 16.94 -1.95 3.82
N PHE A 341 16.38 -1.01 3.06
CA PHE A 341 16.45 0.42 3.36
C PHE A 341 15.67 0.80 4.61
N VAL A 342 14.43 0.33 4.76
CA VAL A 342 13.62 0.60 5.96
C VAL A 342 14.34 0.09 7.20
N GLN A 343 14.89 -1.13 7.15
CA GLN A 343 15.57 -1.69 8.31
C GLN A 343 16.89 -0.95 8.61
N GLY A 344 17.67 -0.62 7.58
CA GLY A 344 18.90 0.15 7.75
C GLY A 344 18.65 1.56 8.31
N LEU A 345 17.66 2.27 7.75
CA LEU A 345 17.26 3.59 8.23
C LEU A 345 16.67 3.54 9.63
N LEU A 346 15.86 2.51 9.96
CA LEU A 346 15.30 2.35 11.30
C LEU A 346 16.41 2.20 12.34
N PHE A 347 17.44 1.38 12.08
CA PHE A 347 18.58 1.28 13.00
C PHE A 347 19.37 2.59 13.09
N MET A 348 19.64 3.23 11.95
CA MET A 348 20.36 4.51 11.91
C MET A 348 19.64 5.61 12.69
N PHE A 349 18.31 5.76 12.50
CA PHE A 349 17.53 6.80 13.17
C PHE A 349 17.18 6.44 14.60
N LYS A 350 17.03 5.17 14.94
CA LYS A 350 16.79 4.75 16.33
C LYS A 350 17.93 5.23 17.23
N ASP A 351 19.18 5.02 16.81
CA ASP A 351 20.33 5.42 17.62
C ASP A 351 20.41 6.96 17.75
N GLN A 352 20.12 7.70 16.67
CA GLN A 352 20.13 9.16 16.68
C GLN A 352 18.96 9.76 17.49
N ILE A 353 17.77 9.17 17.41
CA ILE A 353 16.58 9.61 18.15
C ILE A 353 16.72 9.24 19.63
N ASP A 354 17.30 8.09 19.97
CA ASP A 354 17.63 7.75 21.36
C ASP A 354 18.58 8.80 21.97
N ILE A 355 19.61 9.23 21.22
CA ILE A 355 20.54 10.29 21.64
C ILE A 355 19.82 11.64 21.78
N LEU A 356 19.01 12.03 20.79
CA LEU A 356 18.23 13.28 20.81
C LEU A 356 17.24 13.30 21.98
N PHE A 357 16.60 12.17 22.26
CA PHE A 357 15.65 12.04 23.36
C PHE A 357 16.35 12.17 24.71
N LEU A 358 17.51 11.52 24.89
CA LEU A 358 18.34 11.71 26.08
C LEU A 358 18.82 13.16 26.25
N PHE A 359 19.15 13.83 25.15
CA PHE A 359 19.51 15.26 25.16
C PHE A 359 18.32 16.13 25.58
N LEU A 360 17.13 15.91 25.02
CA LEU A 360 15.91 16.64 25.36
C LEU A 360 15.52 16.44 26.83
N LEU A 361 15.58 15.20 27.33
CA LEU A 361 15.37 14.90 28.75
C LEU A 361 16.39 15.59 29.66
N SER A 362 17.65 15.64 29.24
CA SER A 362 18.70 16.37 29.96
C SER A 362 18.39 17.87 30.02
N LEU A 363 17.90 18.46 28.92
CA LEU A 363 17.45 19.86 28.89
C LEU A 363 16.24 20.10 29.81
N ILE A 364 15.23 19.22 29.79
CA ILE A 364 14.05 19.32 30.65
C ILE A 364 14.44 19.20 32.13
N LYS A 365 15.33 18.26 32.47
CA LYS A 365 15.85 18.12 33.85
C LYS A 365 16.66 19.33 34.28
N ARG A 366 17.51 19.88 33.41
CA ARG A 366 18.25 21.13 33.68
C ARG A 366 17.30 22.30 33.89
N LYS A 367 16.24 22.43 33.08
CA LYS A 367 15.19 23.45 33.27
C LYS A 367 14.44 23.26 34.59
N LYS A 368 14.04 22.04 34.95
CA LYS A 368 13.38 21.74 36.24
C LYS A 368 14.30 22.03 37.45
N LEU A 369 15.58 21.70 37.36
CA LEU A 369 16.58 22.00 38.39
C LEU A 369 16.85 23.51 38.52
N ALA A 370 16.82 24.25 37.41
CA ALA A 370 16.93 25.71 37.43
C ALA A 370 15.68 26.38 38.03
N ILE A 371 14.49 25.85 37.76
CA ILE A 371 13.22 26.35 38.33
C ILE A 371 13.08 25.99 39.82
N SER A 372 13.66 24.87 40.28
CA SER A 372 13.64 24.48 41.69
C SER A 372 14.69 25.19 42.56
N LYS A 373 15.61 25.96 41.97
CA LYS A 373 16.65 26.74 42.66
C LYS A 373 16.31 28.22 42.82
N HIS A 374 15.19 28.66 42.23
CA HIS A 374 14.53 29.93 42.46
C HIS A 374 13.27 29.68 43.28
#